data_AF-A0A8T5DJ66-F1
#
_entry.id   AF-A0A8T5DJ66-F1
#
_cell.length_a   1.000
_cell.length_b   1.000
_cell.length_c   1.000
_cell.angle_alpha   90.00
_cell.angle_beta   90.00
_cell.angle_gamma   90.00
#
_symmetry.space_group_name_H-M   'P 1'
#
loop_
_entity.id
_entity.type
_entity.pdbx_description
1 polymer ?
#
loop_
_entity_poly.entity_id
_entity_poly.type
_entity_poly.pdbx_seq_one_letter_code
_entity_poly.pdbx_strand_id
1 'polypeptide(L)'
;MKKHNEETCEGCISTDGGDVCFTDLREMMDYRDSQRNWFIAKWEDWIYFPFHQKVLNDWWDKIRPGALKHYYQRAKQGYSYQDTWGIDYHLVTILIPMFESLKKDHVGVSMAFYDEKDGVDEDGNPTDEASEKAEQRMQNVYGEIIYGLKCAKLIHDADYDYKKDGEYEKLNSSVKRSFELIGEYFFSLWD
;
A
#
# COMPACT_ATOMS: atom_id res chain seq x y z
N MET A 1 10.59 -32.88 -5.17
CA MET A 1 10.28 -32.00 -6.31
C MET A 1 8.76 -32.01 -6.45
N LYS A 2 8.06 -31.02 -5.88
CA LYS A 2 6.60 -30.91 -6.01
C LYS A 2 6.33 -30.51 -7.47
N LYS A 3 5.92 -31.47 -8.30
CA LYS A 3 5.49 -31.20 -9.68
C LYS A 3 4.07 -30.67 -9.66
N HIS A 4 3.81 -29.71 -10.54
CA HIS A 4 2.51 -29.08 -10.78
C HIS A 4 1.41 -30.15 -10.91
N ASN A 5 0.37 -30.07 -10.07
CA ASN A 5 -0.86 -30.82 -10.29
C ASN A 5 -1.87 -29.84 -10.90
N GLU A 6 -2.01 -29.89 -12.22
CA GLU A 6 -2.91 -29.01 -13.00
C GLU A 6 -4.39 -29.14 -12.58
N GLU A 7 -4.75 -30.18 -11.83
CA GLU A 7 -6.14 -30.48 -11.51
C GLU A 7 -6.73 -29.68 -10.35
N THR A 8 -5.91 -29.09 -9.45
CA THR A 8 -6.45 -28.47 -8.22
C THR A 8 -6.43 -26.95 -8.17
N CYS A 9 -5.65 -26.25 -9.02
CA CYS A 9 -5.66 -24.77 -9.16
C CYS A 9 -5.89 -23.96 -7.86
N GLU A 10 -5.38 -24.43 -6.71
CA GLU A 10 -5.42 -23.70 -5.44
C GLU A 10 -4.09 -22.95 -5.30
N GLY A 11 -4.10 -21.68 -5.73
CA GLY A 11 -3.20 -20.62 -5.24
C GLY A 11 -1.69 -20.89 -5.21
N CYS A 12 -1.08 -21.35 -6.31
CA CYS A 12 0.39 -21.38 -6.41
C CYS A 12 0.94 -19.98 -6.74
N ILE A 13 1.89 -19.49 -5.94
CA ILE A 13 2.71 -18.32 -6.28
C ILE A 13 3.91 -18.83 -7.08
N SER A 14 3.95 -18.57 -8.39
CA SER A 14 5.12 -18.83 -9.23
C SER A 14 5.71 -17.50 -9.73
N THR A 15 7.03 -17.45 -9.86
CA THR A 15 7.68 -16.39 -10.64
C THR A 15 7.64 -16.83 -12.11
N ASP A 16 7.24 -15.93 -13.01
CA ASP A 16 7.10 -16.21 -14.44
C ASP A 16 8.33 -16.97 -14.96
N GLY A 17 8.12 -18.24 -15.34
CA GLY A 17 9.14 -19.13 -15.93
C GLY A 17 9.82 -20.15 -15.00
N GLY A 18 9.39 -20.31 -13.74
CA GLY A 18 9.94 -21.32 -12.82
C GLY A 18 9.14 -22.63 -12.70
N ASP A 19 9.80 -23.79 -12.79
CA ASP A 19 9.23 -25.14 -12.58
C ASP A 19 8.84 -25.47 -11.12
N VAL A 20 8.80 -24.48 -10.23
CA VAL A 20 8.66 -24.66 -8.77
C VAL A 20 7.45 -23.89 -8.24
N CYS A 21 6.53 -24.61 -7.61
CA CYS A 21 5.37 -24.04 -6.94
C CYS A 21 5.60 -23.93 -5.43
N PHE A 22 5.26 -22.76 -4.86
CA PHE A 22 5.35 -22.46 -3.43
C PHE A 22 3.95 -22.26 -2.84
N THR A 23 3.74 -22.73 -1.60
CA THR A 23 2.47 -22.59 -0.87
C THR A 23 2.29 -21.20 -0.26
N ASP A 24 3.38 -20.48 0.01
CA ASP A 24 3.37 -19.11 0.53
C ASP A 24 4.69 -18.38 0.20
N LEU A 25 4.71 -17.07 0.50
CA LEU A 25 5.89 -16.22 0.29
C LEU A 25 7.10 -16.68 1.11
N ARG A 26 6.89 -17.29 2.28
CA ARG A 26 7.97 -17.75 3.16
C ARG A 26 8.68 -18.97 2.55
N GLU A 27 7.95 -19.96 2.03
CA GLU A 27 8.52 -21.11 1.31
C GLU A 27 9.31 -20.62 0.07
N MET A 28 8.80 -19.61 -0.63
CA MET A 28 9.50 -18.99 -1.76
C MET A 28 10.80 -18.29 -1.34
N MET A 29 10.78 -17.52 -0.26
CA MET A 29 11.96 -16.81 0.27
C MET A 29 13.00 -17.78 0.84
N ASP A 30 12.58 -18.79 1.60
CA ASP A 30 13.46 -19.82 2.14
C ASP A 30 14.11 -20.65 1.01
N TYR A 31 13.35 -20.98 -0.05
CA TYR A 31 13.90 -21.61 -1.23
C TYR A 31 14.92 -20.71 -1.93
N ARG A 32 14.62 -19.43 -2.16
CA ARG A 32 15.55 -18.45 -2.74
C ARG A 32 16.86 -18.40 -1.97
N ASP A 33 16.80 -18.33 -0.65
CA ASP A 33 17.98 -18.27 0.21
C ASP A 33 18.76 -19.60 0.20
N SER A 34 18.08 -20.75 0.09
CA SER A 34 18.72 -22.07 -0.04
C SER A 34 19.51 -22.25 -1.35
N GLN A 35 19.13 -21.54 -2.43
CA GLN A 35 19.80 -21.62 -3.72
C GLN A 35 21.03 -20.70 -3.82
N ARG A 36 21.21 -19.77 -2.88
CA ARG A 36 22.26 -18.74 -2.95
C ARG A 36 23.52 -19.20 -2.22
N ASN A 37 24.64 -19.24 -2.95
CA ASN A 37 25.95 -19.42 -2.34
C ASN A 37 26.29 -18.17 -1.49
N TRP A 38 26.97 -18.32 -0.36
CA TRP A 38 27.15 -17.23 0.63
C TRP A 38 27.74 -15.94 0.03
N PHE A 39 28.63 -16.08 -0.97
CA PHE A 39 29.23 -14.97 -1.70
C PHE A 39 28.21 -14.26 -2.60
N ILE A 40 27.34 -15.01 -3.28
CA ILE A 40 26.29 -14.48 -4.15
C ILE A 40 25.26 -13.75 -3.32
N ALA A 41 24.80 -14.33 -2.21
CA ALA A 41 23.87 -13.67 -1.29
C ALA A 41 24.44 -12.33 -0.79
N LYS A 42 25.71 -12.32 -0.37
CA LYS A 42 26.36 -11.10 0.12
C LYS A 42 26.56 -10.05 -0.98
N TRP A 43 27.02 -10.44 -2.17
CA TRP A 43 27.19 -9.50 -3.28
C TRP A 43 25.85 -8.94 -3.76
N GLU A 44 24.85 -9.80 -3.90
CA GLU A 44 23.52 -9.38 -4.34
C GLU A 44 22.86 -8.47 -3.30
N ASP A 45 22.81 -8.85 -2.03
CA ASP A 45 22.10 -8.10 -0.98
C ASP A 45 22.81 -6.81 -0.57
N TRP A 46 24.15 -6.76 -0.62
CA TRP A 46 24.91 -5.59 -0.14
C TRP A 46 25.38 -4.65 -1.25
N ILE A 47 25.53 -5.15 -2.47
CA ILE A 47 26.12 -4.38 -3.57
C ILE A 47 25.11 -4.23 -4.70
N TYR A 48 24.62 -5.34 -5.25
CA TYR A 48 23.77 -5.31 -6.45
C TYR A 48 22.39 -4.72 -6.18
N PHE A 49 21.60 -5.27 -5.26
CA PHE A 49 20.24 -4.79 -4.97
C PHE A 49 20.24 -3.33 -4.51
N PRO A 50 21.09 -2.89 -3.55
CA PRO A 50 21.12 -1.49 -3.15
C PRO A 50 21.53 -0.55 -4.28
N PHE A 51 22.50 -0.94 -5.12
CA PHE A 51 22.96 -0.14 -6.25
C PHE A 51 21.92 -0.12 -7.37
N HIS A 52 21.35 -1.27 -7.74
CA HIS A 52 20.31 -1.38 -8.76
C HIS A 52 19.06 -0.61 -8.34
N GLN A 53 18.60 -0.76 -7.10
CA GLN A 53 17.42 -0.08 -6.58
C GLN A 53 17.64 1.44 -6.49
N LYS A 54 18.79 1.92 -5.98
CA LYS A 54 19.07 3.36 -5.89
C LYS A 54 19.47 4.03 -7.21
N VAL A 55 20.24 3.37 -8.06
CA VAL A 55 20.84 4.01 -9.25
C VAL A 55 19.99 3.79 -10.49
N LEU A 56 19.50 2.57 -10.72
CA LEU A 56 18.66 2.29 -11.89
C LEU A 56 17.21 2.72 -11.65
N ASN A 57 16.57 2.27 -10.57
CA ASN A 57 15.16 2.58 -10.37
C ASN A 57 14.93 4.01 -9.86
N ASP A 58 15.81 4.52 -8.99
CA ASP A 58 15.55 5.81 -8.34
C ASP A 58 16.05 7.02 -9.15
N TRP A 59 17.10 6.85 -9.95
CA TRP A 59 17.70 7.93 -10.75
C TRP A 59 17.43 7.76 -12.24
N TRP A 60 17.75 6.59 -12.82
CA TRP A 60 17.61 6.38 -14.26
C TRP A 60 16.15 6.35 -14.71
N ASP A 61 15.23 5.72 -13.96
CA ASP A 61 13.80 5.72 -14.32
C ASP A 61 13.13 7.10 -14.22
N LYS A 62 13.70 8.06 -13.47
CA LYS A 62 13.17 9.43 -13.42
C LYS A 62 13.59 10.27 -14.63
N ILE A 63 14.76 10.00 -15.21
CA ILE A 63 15.37 10.83 -16.26
C ILE A 63 15.41 10.18 -17.65
N ARG A 64 15.18 8.88 -17.75
CA ARG A 64 15.23 8.18 -19.04
C ARG A 64 14.13 8.71 -19.97
N PRO A 65 14.39 8.89 -21.28
CA PRO A 65 13.39 9.37 -22.24
C PRO A 65 12.08 8.57 -22.26
N GLY A 66 12.11 7.26 -21.92
CA GLY A 66 10.91 6.44 -21.77
C GLY A 66 9.99 6.89 -20.63
N ALA A 67 10.54 7.50 -19.57
CA ALA A 67 9.78 8.01 -18.44
C ALA A 67 8.89 9.19 -18.83
N LEU A 68 9.32 10.05 -19.75
CA LEU A 68 8.52 11.18 -20.25
C LEU A 68 7.19 10.72 -20.87
N LYS A 69 7.20 9.60 -21.59
CA LYS A 69 5.97 8.98 -22.10
C LYS A 69 5.04 8.60 -20.95
N HIS A 70 5.57 8.02 -19.88
CA HIS A 70 4.79 7.58 -18.73
C HIS A 70 4.28 8.75 -17.88
N TYR A 71 5.07 9.81 -17.72
CA TYR A 71 4.62 11.07 -17.13
C TYR A 71 3.48 11.71 -17.94
N TYR A 72 3.60 11.76 -19.26
CA TYR A 72 2.52 12.26 -20.13
C TYR A 72 1.25 11.40 -20.01
N GLN A 73 1.39 10.08 -19.94
CA GLN A 73 0.26 9.18 -19.69
C GLN A 73 -0.40 9.51 -18.34
N ARG A 74 0.35 9.56 -17.23
CA ARG A 74 -0.19 9.91 -15.91
C ARG A 74 -0.90 11.26 -15.90
N ALA A 75 -0.32 12.28 -16.55
CA ALA A 75 -0.94 13.59 -16.64
C ALA A 75 -2.25 13.60 -17.45
N LYS A 76 -2.34 12.78 -18.51
CA LYS A 76 -3.51 12.73 -19.39
C LYS A 76 -4.64 11.85 -18.86
N GLN A 77 -4.32 10.71 -18.25
CA GLN A 77 -5.30 9.66 -17.90
C GLN A 77 -5.27 9.24 -16.42
N GLY A 78 -4.41 9.84 -15.60
CA GLY A 78 -4.26 9.52 -14.18
C GLY A 78 -3.26 8.38 -13.87
N TYR A 79 -2.98 7.51 -14.84
CA TYR A 79 -2.04 6.38 -14.70
C TYR A 79 -1.21 6.17 -15.97
N SER A 80 -0.16 5.35 -15.94
CA SER A 80 0.60 4.91 -17.11
C SER A 80 0.52 3.41 -17.30
N TYR A 81 0.92 2.90 -18.47
CA TYR A 81 0.99 1.46 -18.69
C TYR A 81 1.92 0.74 -17.69
N GLN A 82 3.00 1.38 -17.24
CA GLN A 82 3.86 0.79 -16.20
C GLN A 82 3.13 0.63 -14.86
N ASP A 83 2.23 1.56 -14.53
CA ASP A 83 1.45 1.49 -13.30
C ASP A 83 0.47 0.30 -13.32
N THR A 84 0.14 -0.24 -14.51
CA THR A 84 -0.68 -1.45 -14.63
C THR A 84 0.09 -2.73 -14.26
N TRP A 85 1.43 -2.69 -14.23
CA TRP A 85 2.25 -3.83 -13.79
C TRP A 85 2.33 -3.94 -12.26
N GLY A 86 1.89 -2.91 -11.54
CA GLY A 86 1.89 -2.85 -10.07
C GLY A 86 0.85 -1.85 -9.59
N ILE A 87 -0.43 -2.20 -9.78
CA ILE A 87 -1.57 -1.33 -9.46
C ILE A 87 -1.59 -1.00 -7.97
N ASP A 88 -1.33 -2.00 -7.14
CA ASP A 88 -1.22 -1.90 -5.69
C ASP A 88 -0.12 -0.91 -5.28
N TYR A 89 1.09 -1.03 -5.84
CA TYR A 89 2.19 -0.11 -5.57
C TYR A 89 1.86 1.32 -5.98
N HIS A 90 1.35 1.48 -7.21
CA HIS A 90 0.99 2.79 -7.72
C HIS A 90 -0.06 3.42 -6.80
N LEU A 91 -1.15 2.71 -6.52
CA LEU A 91 -2.26 3.18 -5.70
C LEU A 91 -1.81 3.62 -4.31
N VAL A 92 -1.05 2.78 -3.60
CA VAL A 92 -0.54 3.12 -2.26
C VAL A 92 0.36 4.36 -2.31
N THR A 93 1.19 4.47 -3.34
CA THR A 93 2.13 5.61 -3.51
C THR A 93 1.40 6.94 -3.72
N ILE A 94 0.25 6.95 -4.39
CA ILE A 94 -0.55 8.18 -4.57
C ILE A 94 -1.44 8.46 -3.35
N LEU A 95 -2.04 7.43 -2.75
CA LEU A 95 -3.00 7.62 -1.67
C LEU A 95 -2.34 8.15 -0.38
N ILE A 96 -1.14 7.67 -0.01
CA ILE A 96 -0.46 8.11 1.21
C ILE A 96 -0.33 9.65 1.26
N PRO A 97 0.30 10.34 0.29
CA PRO A 97 0.45 11.79 0.35
C PRO A 97 -0.90 12.53 0.24
N MET A 98 -1.90 11.97 -0.46
CA MET A 98 -3.23 12.57 -0.53
C MET A 98 -3.89 12.62 0.86
N PHE A 99 -3.89 11.50 1.60
CA PHE A 99 -4.44 11.46 2.96
C PHE A 99 -3.60 12.26 3.95
N GLU A 100 -2.27 12.31 3.79
CA GLU A 100 -1.42 13.18 4.62
C GLU A 100 -1.74 14.67 4.42
N SER A 101 -2.08 15.09 3.19
CA SER A 101 -2.56 16.45 2.92
C SER A 101 -3.93 16.70 3.54
N LEU A 102 -4.91 15.81 3.29
CA LEU A 102 -6.26 15.91 3.88
C LEU A 102 -6.21 16.02 5.41
N LYS A 103 -5.32 15.26 6.05
CA LYS A 103 -5.12 15.30 7.50
C LYS A 103 -4.56 16.65 7.96
N LYS A 104 -3.62 17.22 7.21
CA LYS A 104 -2.88 18.43 7.57
C LYS A 104 -3.66 19.72 7.31
N ASP A 105 -4.40 19.78 6.20
CA ASP A 105 -4.95 21.02 5.69
C ASP A 105 -6.22 21.49 6.45
N HIS A 106 -6.72 20.69 7.42
CA HIS A 106 -7.83 21.01 8.34
C HIS A 106 -9.00 21.71 7.65
N VAL A 107 -9.58 21.00 6.69
CA VAL A 107 -10.72 21.46 5.91
C VAL A 107 -12.03 20.85 6.42
N GLY A 108 -13.15 21.40 5.96
CA GLY A 108 -14.48 21.21 6.56
C GLY A 108 -14.82 19.76 6.89
N VAL A 109 -15.58 19.56 7.97
CA VAL A 109 -15.94 18.22 8.43
C VAL A 109 -17.14 17.72 7.64
N SER A 110 -17.00 16.56 6.99
CA SER A 110 -18.13 15.91 6.33
C SER A 110 -19.22 15.55 7.34
N MET A 111 -20.48 15.75 6.95
CA MET A 111 -21.66 15.39 7.76
C MET A 111 -21.67 13.92 8.20
N ALA A 112 -20.94 13.04 7.48
CA ALA A 112 -20.81 11.63 7.84
C ALA A 112 -20.09 11.38 9.18
N PHE A 113 -19.35 12.36 9.71
CA PHE A 113 -18.62 12.24 10.97
C PHE A 113 -19.36 12.82 12.18
N TYR A 114 -20.51 13.46 11.96
CA TYR A 114 -21.37 13.98 13.02
C TYR A 114 -22.26 12.87 13.58
N ASP A 115 -22.37 12.79 14.91
CA ASP A 115 -23.32 11.92 15.61
C ASP A 115 -24.37 12.81 16.31
N GLU A 116 -25.65 12.46 16.16
CA GLU A 116 -26.76 13.18 16.81
C GLU A 116 -26.57 13.29 18.33
N LYS A 117 -25.89 12.32 18.94
CA LYS A 117 -25.60 12.31 20.39
C LYS A 117 -24.65 13.40 20.84
N ASP A 118 -23.90 14.02 19.93
CA ASP A 118 -22.95 15.07 20.28
C ASP A 118 -23.62 16.44 20.48
N GLY A 119 -24.90 16.56 20.12
CA GLY A 119 -25.71 17.74 20.38
C GLY A 119 -25.92 18.60 19.15
N VAL A 120 -27.17 19.02 19.00
CA VAL A 120 -27.62 20.00 18.01
C VAL A 120 -28.20 21.22 18.72
N ASP A 121 -28.14 22.38 18.07
CA ASP A 121 -28.75 23.62 18.55
C ASP A 121 -30.28 23.62 18.34
N GLU A 122 -30.94 24.72 18.71
CA GLU A 122 -32.40 24.88 18.59
C GLU A 122 -32.89 24.84 17.13
N ASP A 123 -32.01 25.13 16.17
CA ASP A 123 -32.28 25.13 14.73
C ASP A 123 -31.92 23.78 14.06
N GLY A 124 -31.36 22.84 14.83
CA GLY A 124 -30.95 21.52 14.37
C GLY A 124 -29.56 21.45 13.74
N ASN A 125 -28.73 22.50 13.89
CA ASN A 125 -27.35 22.49 13.43
C ASN A 125 -26.43 21.87 14.49
N PRO A 126 -25.31 21.24 14.09
CA PRO A 126 -24.33 20.74 15.05
C PRO A 126 -23.78 21.86 15.93
N THR A 127 -23.68 21.59 17.23
CA THR A 127 -23.00 22.48 18.18
C THR A 127 -21.49 22.55 17.90
N ASP A 128 -20.80 23.54 18.48
CA ASP A 128 -19.33 23.63 18.42
C ASP A 128 -18.66 22.36 18.97
N GLU A 129 -19.18 21.82 20.09
CA GLU A 129 -18.69 20.57 20.68
C GLU A 129 -18.90 19.36 19.75
N ALA A 130 -20.03 19.31 19.05
CA ALA A 130 -20.28 18.28 18.05
C ALA A 130 -19.32 18.39 16.85
N SER A 131 -18.99 19.61 16.44
CA SER A 131 -18.03 19.86 15.37
C SER A 131 -16.62 19.44 15.75
N GLU A 132 -16.15 19.76 16.96
CA GLU A 132 -14.85 19.31 17.46
C GLU A 132 -14.75 17.77 17.52
N LYS A 133 -15.81 17.10 18.00
CA LYS A 133 -15.85 15.63 18.04
C LYS A 133 -15.87 15.01 16.65
N ALA A 134 -16.64 15.58 15.73
CA ALA A 134 -16.71 15.12 14.34
C ALA A 134 -15.36 15.28 13.63
N GLU A 135 -14.68 16.41 13.82
CA GLU A 135 -13.32 16.62 13.32
C GLU A 135 -12.36 15.57 13.87
N GLN A 136 -12.41 15.32 15.19
CA GLN A 136 -11.57 14.31 15.81
C GLN A 136 -11.80 12.91 15.23
N ARG A 137 -13.06 12.52 14.98
CA ARG A 137 -13.38 11.23 14.33
C ARG A 137 -12.79 11.16 12.93
N MET A 138 -12.96 12.21 12.13
CA MET A 138 -12.42 12.28 10.77
C MET A 138 -10.89 12.17 10.76
N GLN A 139 -10.22 12.89 11.65
CA GLN A 139 -8.76 12.85 11.83
C GLN A 139 -8.25 11.48 12.26
N ASN A 140 -9.01 10.76 13.10
CA ASN A 140 -8.70 9.40 13.50
C ASN A 140 -8.84 8.42 12.31
N VAL A 141 -9.92 8.54 11.53
CA VAL A 141 -10.12 7.74 10.32
C VAL A 141 -8.98 7.97 9.32
N TYR A 142 -8.57 9.21 9.08
CA TYR A 142 -7.40 9.52 8.25
C TYR A 142 -6.13 8.89 8.80
N GLY A 143 -5.92 8.92 10.11
CA GLY A 143 -4.80 8.27 10.77
C GLY A 143 -4.77 6.76 10.53
N GLU A 144 -5.90 6.08 10.68
CA GLU A 144 -6.03 4.64 10.43
C GLU A 144 -5.77 4.30 8.96
N ILE A 145 -6.32 5.08 8.02
CA ILE A 145 -6.11 4.89 6.59
C ILE A 145 -4.61 5.04 6.24
N ILE A 146 -3.97 6.13 6.69
CA ILE A 146 -2.54 6.37 6.44
C ILE A 146 -1.68 5.24 7.01
N TYR A 147 -2.01 4.75 8.21
CA TYR A 147 -1.29 3.65 8.83
C TYR A 147 -1.39 2.36 7.99
N GLY A 148 -2.61 1.97 7.60
CA GLY A 148 -2.81 0.77 6.78
C GLY A 148 -2.14 0.86 5.41
N LEU A 149 -2.17 2.02 4.76
CA LEU A 149 -1.46 2.25 3.50
C LEU A 149 0.07 2.15 3.66
N LYS A 150 0.63 2.65 4.77
CA LYS A 150 2.06 2.48 5.09
C LYS A 150 2.41 1.01 5.35
N CYS A 151 1.52 0.24 5.99
CA CYS A 151 1.68 -1.22 6.11
C CYS A 151 1.66 -1.91 4.73
N ALA A 152 0.79 -1.50 3.81
CA ALA A 152 0.76 -2.04 2.45
C ALA A 152 2.09 -1.78 1.72
N LYS A 153 2.65 -0.58 1.89
CA LYS A 153 3.95 -0.22 1.34
C LYS A 153 5.09 -1.09 1.90
N LEU A 154 5.10 -1.34 3.21
CA LEU A 154 6.08 -2.25 3.84
C LEU A 154 6.00 -3.68 3.30
N ILE A 155 4.77 -4.21 3.12
CA ILE A 155 4.56 -5.54 2.54
C ILE A 155 5.10 -5.57 1.10
N HIS A 156 4.73 -4.60 0.27
CA HIS A 156 5.15 -4.55 -1.14
C HIS A 156 6.67 -4.42 -1.27
N ASP A 157 7.28 -3.54 -0.46
CA ASP A 157 8.73 -3.31 -0.49
C ASP A 157 9.52 -4.48 0.15
N ALA A 158 8.82 -5.51 0.65
CA ALA A 158 9.36 -6.65 1.40
C ALA A 158 10.25 -6.22 2.59
N ASP A 159 9.94 -5.05 3.17
CA ASP A 159 10.69 -4.39 4.25
C ASP A 159 10.06 -4.70 5.62
N TYR A 160 9.71 -5.97 5.83
CA TYR A 160 9.15 -6.49 7.08
C TYR A 160 9.85 -7.80 7.49
N ASP A 161 9.79 -8.15 8.78
CA ASP A 161 10.42 -9.37 9.27
C ASP A 161 9.55 -10.60 8.93
N TYR A 162 9.75 -11.13 7.72
CA TYR A 162 9.06 -12.33 7.24
C TYR A 162 9.36 -13.59 8.06
N LYS A 163 10.39 -13.58 8.92
CA LYS A 163 10.70 -14.71 9.81
C LYS A 163 9.88 -14.66 11.09
N LYS A 164 9.33 -13.50 11.44
CA LYS A 164 8.46 -13.34 12.58
C LYS A 164 7.07 -13.85 12.25
N ASP A 165 6.68 -14.87 12.99
CA ASP A 165 5.37 -15.50 12.84
C ASP A 165 4.24 -14.48 13.06
N GLY A 166 3.28 -14.43 12.14
CA GLY A 166 2.12 -13.53 12.21
C GLY A 166 2.38 -12.07 11.80
N GLU A 167 3.60 -11.69 11.40
CA GLU A 167 3.90 -10.28 11.05
C GLU A 167 3.17 -9.83 9.80
N TYR A 168 3.16 -10.66 8.75
CA TYR A 168 2.42 -10.38 7.52
C TYR A 168 0.92 -10.25 7.79
N GLU A 169 0.33 -11.16 8.55
CA GLU A 169 -1.10 -11.16 8.89
C GLU A 169 -1.47 -9.89 9.66
N LYS A 170 -0.62 -9.46 10.59
CA LYS A 170 -0.80 -8.21 11.34
C LYS A 170 -0.76 -7.00 10.40
N LEU A 171 0.24 -6.89 9.53
CA LEU A 171 0.33 -5.79 8.58
C LEU A 171 -0.87 -5.81 7.62
N ASN A 172 -1.20 -6.97 7.06
CA ASN A 172 -2.29 -7.14 6.10
C ASN A 172 -3.67 -6.85 6.72
N SER A 173 -3.88 -7.14 8.01
CA SER A 173 -5.12 -6.73 8.70
C SER A 173 -5.27 -5.20 8.76
N SER A 174 -4.16 -4.47 8.92
CA SER A 174 -4.15 -3.00 8.89
C SER A 174 -4.44 -2.47 7.48
N VAL A 175 -3.94 -3.15 6.45
CA VAL A 175 -4.26 -2.84 5.03
C VAL A 175 -5.74 -3.04 4.74
N LYS A 176 -6.32 -4.16 5.17
CA LYS A 176 -7.76 -4.43 5.01
C LYS A 176 -8.59 -3.35 5.67
N ARG A 177 -8.26 -3.00 6.92
CA ARG A 177 -8.94 -1.93 7.66
C ARG A 177 -8.88 -0.59 6.94
N SER A 178 -7.74 -0.21 6.35
CA SER A 178 -7.66 1.05 5.61
C SER A 178 -8.57 1.06 4.38
N PHE A 179 -8.64 -0.03 3.62
CA PHE A 179 -9.52 -0.09 2.45
C PHE A 179 -11.00 -0.20 2.82
N GLU A 180 -11.34 -0.84 3.94
CA GLU A 180 -12.70 -0.81 4.49
C GLU A 180 -13.13 0.62 4.82
N LEU A 181 -12.29 1.39 5.50
CA LEU A 181 -12.55 2.80 5.81
C LEU A 181 -12.66 3.66 4.55
N ILE A 182 -11.76 3.47 3.57
CA ILE A 182 -11.85 4.16 2.28
C ILE A 182 -13.20 3.86 1.61
N GLY A 183 -13.65 2.59 1.65
CA GLY A 183 -14.93 2.18 1.08
C GLY A 183 -16.12 2.79 1.84
N GLU A 184 -16.10 2.75 3.17
CA GLU A 184 -17.13 3.29 4.06
C GLU A 184 -17.33 4.79 3.84
N TYR A 185 -16.23 5.55 3.76
CA TYR A 185 -16.26 7.01 3.64
C TYR A 185 -16.05 7.51 2.22
N PHE A 186 -16.12 6.67 1.18
CA PHE A 186 -15.70 7.04 -0.18
C PHE A 186 -16.26 8.38 -0.70
N PHE A 187 -17.53 8.69 -0.41
CA PHE A 187 -18.20 9.94 -0.79
C PHE A 187 -18.10 11.07 0.25
N SER A 188 -17.32 10.85 1.29
CA SER A 188 -17.07 11.74 2.44
C SER A 188 -15.58 12.08 2.61
N LEU A 189 -14.72 11.52 1.75
CA LEU A 189 -13.27 11.78 1.71
C LEU A 189 -12.95 12.94 0.75
N TRP A 190 -13.55 14.10 1.01
CA TRP A 190 -13.34 15.32 0.24
C TRP A 190 -13.11 16.51 1.17
N ASP A 191 -12.61 17.58 0.56
CA ASP A 191 -12.46 18.94 1.10
C ASP A 191 -13.58 19.82 0.55
#